data_AF-A0A654ZAJ4-F1
#
_entry.id   AF-A0A654ZAJ4-F1
#
_cell.length_a   1.000
_cell.length_b   1.000
_cell.length_c   1.000
_cell.angle_alpha   90.00
_cell.angle_beta   90.00
_cell.angle_gamma   90.00
#
_symmetry.space_group_name_H-M   'P 1'
#
loop_
_entity.id
_entity.type
_entity.pdbx_description
1 polymer ?
#
loop_
_entity_poly.entity_id
_entity_poly.type
_entity_poly.pdbx_seq_one_letter_code
_entity_poly.pdbx_strand_id
1 'polypeptide(L)'
;MVPYPPGFPVLVPGQLVSKEIIYFLAQLDVKEIHGYNPDLGLSVFTQAALARMEAARNAVATVGAALPAFEVPRDASALNGTVNGDSVLQGVAEDA
;
A
#
# COMPACT_ATOMS: atom_id res chain seq x y z
N MET A 1 16.42 0.38 7.76
CA MET A 1 17.57 1.00 8.44
C MET A 1 18.81 0.70 7.62
N VAL A 2 19.57 1.75 7.29
CA VAL A 2 20.73 1.68 6.37
C VAL A 2 21.91 2.43 7.01
N PRO A 3 22.91 1.72 7.55
CA PRO A 3 24.08 2.35 8.15
C PRO A 3 25.18 2.65 7.12
N TYR A 4 25.91 3.76 7.33
CA TYR A 4 26.99 4.20 6.44
C TYR A 4 28.29 4.51 7.19
N PRO A 5 29.46 4.22 6.57
CA PRO A 5 29.68 3.26 5.48
C PRO A 5 29.41 1.82 5.94
N PRO A 6 29.04 0.83 5.09
CA PRO A 6 29.08 0.81 3.61
C PRO A 6 27.78 1.19 2.89
N GLY A 7 26.63 1.35 3.58
CA GLY A 7 25.39 1.82 2.94
C GLY A 7 24.41 0.74 2.46
N PHE A 8 24.56 -0.52 2.88
CA PHE A 8 23.61 -1.58 2.58
C PHE A 8 22.46 -1.63 3.60
N PRO A 9 21.22 -1.94 3.18
CA PRO A 9 20.11 -2.05 4.12
C PRO A 9 20.28 -3.28 5.03
N VAL A 10 20.29 -3.06 6.34
CA VAL A 10 20.32 -4.14 7.33
C VAL A 10 18.92 -4.56 7.75
N LEU A 11 17.98 -3.61 7.81
CA LEU A 11 16.58 -3.86 8.14
C LEU A 11 15.66 -3.23 7.10
N VAL A 12 14.65 -4.00 6.68
CA VAL A 12 13.58 -3.61 5.75
C VAL A 12 12.25 -3.56 6.50
N PRO A 13 11.32 -2.64 6.15
CA PRO A 13 9.99 -2.62 6.75
C PRO A 13 9.29 -3.98 6.68
N GLY A 14 8.61 -4.35 7.77
CA GLY A 14 7.92 -5.64 7.91
C GLY A 14 8.81 -6.79 8.42
N GLN A 15 10.12 -6.58 8.57
CA GLN A 15 10.99 -7.58 9.19
C GLN A 15 10.86 -7.60 10.71
N LEU A 16 11.04 -8.80 11.29
CA LEU A 16 11.14 -8.99 12.73
C LEU A 16 12.55 -8.59 13.21
N VAL A 17 12.60 -7.74 14.23
CA VAL A 17 13.87 -7.31 14.84
C VAL A 17 14.19 -8.21 16.03
N SER A 18 15.23 -9.03 15.91
CA SER A 18 15.72 -9.90 16.98
C SER A 18 16.84 -9.24 17.79
N LYS A 19 17.18 -9.82 18.96
CA LYS A 19 18.28 -9.33 19.80
C LYS A 19 19.63 -9.41 19.08
N GLU A 20 19.85 -10.47 18.31
CA GLU A 20 21.07 -10.71 17.54
C GLU A 20 21.27 -9.60 16.50
N ILE A 21 20.20 -9.14 15.85
CA ILE A 21 20.26 -8.03 14.90
C ILE A 21 20.65 -6.73 15.62
N ILE A 22 20.08 -6.47 16.81
CA ILE A 22 20.46 -5.30 17.59
C ILE A 22 21.93 -5.35 18.00
N TYR A 23 22.43 -6.50 18.46
CA TYR A 23 23.84 -6.65 18.80
C TYR A 23 24.74 -6.49 17.58
N PHE A 24 24.36 -7.04 16.43
CA PHE A 24 25.08 -6.84 15.18
C PHE A 24 25.19 -5.34 14.85
N LEU A 25 24.07 -4.62 14.88
CA LEU A 25 24.03 -3.18 14.59
C LEU A 25 24.88 -2.36 15.57
N ALA A 26 24.91 -2.72 16.84
CA ALA A 26 25.71 -2.04 17.87
C ALA A 26 27.24 -2.22 17.71
N GLN A 27 27.66 -3.24 16.96
CA GLN A 27 29.08 -3.54 16.71
C GLN A 27 29.58 -2.99 15.37
N LEU A 28 28.70 -2.44 14.53
CA LEU A 28 29.09 -1.85 13.26
C LEU A 28 29.79 -0.50 13.51
N ASP A 29 30.98 -0.36 12.95
CA ASP A 29 31.67 0.93 12.90
C ASP A 29 31.08 1.78 11.77
N VAL A 30 30.08 2.60 12.13
CA VAL A 30 29.30 3.41 11.20
C VAL A 30 29.26 4.86 11.69
N LYS A 31 29.37 5.80 10.76
CA LYS A 31 29.38 7.23 11.05
C LYS A 31 27.98 7.81 11.17
N GLU A 32 27.03 7.21 10.45
CA GLU A 32 25.64 7.64 10.42
C GLU A 32 24.71 6.45 10.13
N ILE A 33 23.45 6.60 10.52
CA ILE A 33 22.43 5.56 10.36
C ILE A 33 21.15 6.20 9.82
N HIS A 34 20.79 5.86 8.59
CA HIS A 34 19.52 6.29 8.01
C HIS A 34 18.35 5.44 8.55
N GLY A 35 17.27 6.12 8.93
CA GLY A 35 16.08 5.50 9.52
C GLY A 35 16.20 5.18 11.01
N TYR A 36 17.20 5.75 11.70
CA TYR A 36 17.36 5.74 13.15
C TYR A 36 17.38 7.17 13.68
N ASN A 37 16.66 7.42 14.78
CA ASN A 37 16.72 8.70 15.49
C ASN A 37 17.40 8.46 16.85
N PRO A 38 18.45 9.20 17.23
CA PRO A 38 19.17 8.96 18.49
C PRO A 38 18.34 9.26 19.75
N ASP A 39 17.38 10.17 19.69
CA ASP A 39 16.55 10.54 20.84
C ASP A 39 15.35 9.59 21.02
N LEU A 40 14.89 8.96 19.93
CA LEU A 40 13.69 8.11 19.91
C LEU A 40 13.98 6.61 19.68
N GLY A 41 15.14 6.29 19.11
CA GLY A 41 15.53 4.95 18.71
C GLY A 41 15.00 4.53 17.34
N LEU A 42 14.79 3.21 17.18
CA LEU A 42 14.23 2.60 15.98
C LEU A 42 12.70 2.57 16.06
N SER A 43 12.02 3.07 15.04
CA SER A 43 10.57 2.95 14.91
C SER A 43 10.18 1.49 14.64
N VAL A 44 9.54 0.85 15.63
CA VAL A 44 9.07 -0.54 15.55
C VAL A 44 7.62 -0.66 16.00
N PHE A 45 6.91 -1.65 15.48
CA PHE A 45 5.63 -2.03 16.04
C PHE A 45 5.84 -2.92 17.26
N THR A 46 5.24 -2.56 18.38
CA THR A 46 5.14 -3.44 19.54
C THR A 46 4.11 -4.53 19.30
N GLN A 47 4.17 -5.64 20.04
CA GLN A 47 3.13 -6.69 19.93
C GLN A 47 1.73 -6.16 20.19
N ALA A 48 1.58 -5.24 21.14
CA ALA A 48 0.29 -4.61 21.41
C ALA A 48 -0.22 -3.76 20.23
N ALA A 49 0.68 -3.03 19.56
CA ALA A 49 0.34 -2.26 18.37
C ALA A 49 -0.06 -3.18 17.20
N LEU A 50 0.69 -4.26 16.97
CA LEU A 50 0.37 -5.25 15.93
C LEU A 50 -0.98 -5.91 16.18
N ALA A 51 -1.25 -6.37 17.41
CA ALA A 51 -2.52 -6.98 17.77
C ALA A 51 -3.72 -6.02 17.53
N ARG A 52 -3.55 -4.73 17.85
CA ARG A 52 -4.57 -3.71 17.58
C ARG A 52 -4.80 -3.53 16.07
N MET A 53 -3.73 -3.47 15.29
CA MET A 53 -3.81 -3.30 13.84
C MET A 53 -4.43 -4.53 13.16
N GLU A 54 -4.11 -5.73 13.64
CA GLU A 54 -4.69 -6.98 13.17
C GLU A 54 -6.20 -7.04 13.49
N ALA A 55 -6.60 -6.69 14.72
CA ALA A 55 -8.01 -6.61 15.08
C ALA A 55 -8.77 -5.59 14.21
N ALA A 56 -8.19 -4.41 13.97
CA ALA A 56 -8.80 -3.39 13.10
C ALA A 56 -8.91 -3.87 11.65
N ARG A 57 -7.86 -4.51 11.12
CA ARG A 57 -7.88 -5.11 9.77
C ARG A 57 -8.98 -6.17 9.66
N ASN A 58 -9.08 -7.05 10.65
CA ASN A 58 -10.07 -8.13 10.65
C ASN A 58 -11.49 -7.58 10.73
N ALA A 59 -11.75 -6.55 11.53
CA ALA A 59 -13.06 -5.90 11.60
C ALA A 59 -13.49 -5.32 10.24
N VAL A 60 -12.59 -4.65 9.52
CA VAL A 60 -12.87 -4.14 8.16
C VAL A 60 -13.15 -5.29 7.20
N ALA A 61 -12.36 -6.37 7.26
CA ALA A 61 -12.57 -7.54 6.42
C ALA A 61 -13.94 -8.20 6.68
N THR A 62 -14.37 -8.30 7.95
CA THR A 62 -15.69 -8.83 8.32
C THR A 62 -16.82 -7.96 7.77
N VAL A 63 -16.69 -6.63 7.84
CA VAL A 63 -17.69 -5.72 7.26
C VAL A 63 -17.76 -5.87 5.74
N GLY A 64 -16.61 -5.96 5.05
CA GLY A 64 -16.56 -6.19 3.60
C GLY A 64 -17.16 -7.53 3.18
N ALA A 65 -16.96 -8.59 3.98
CA ALA A 65 -17.55 -9.90 3.73
C ALA A 65 -19.07 -9.96 4.03
N ALA A 66 -19.59 -9.04 4.85
CA ALA A 66 -21.02 -8.95 5.15
C ALA A 66 -21.82 -8.17 4.09
N LEU A 67 -21.14 -7.50 3.15
CA LEU A 67 -21.79 -6.92 1.98
C LEU A 67 -22.09 -8.05 0.97
N PRO A 68 -23.28 -8.09 0.36
CA PRO A 68 -23.56 -9.06 -0.69
C PRO A 68 -22.52 -8.90 -1.80
N ALA A 69 -21.99 -10.01 -2.29
CA ALA A 69 -21.11 -9.99 -3.44
C ALA A 69 -21.86 -9.28 -4.58
N PHE A 70 -21.36 -8.12 -5.00
CA PHE A 70 -21.85 -7.44 -6.19
C PHE A 70 -21.48 -8.33 -7.37
N GLU A 71 -22.44 -9.12 -7.85
CA GLU A 71 -22.26 -10.00 -8.99
C GLU A 71 -22.16 -9.12 -10.24
N VAL A 72 -20.93 -8.92 -10.73
CA VAL A 72 -20.68 -8.22 -11.99
C VAL A 72 -21.22 -9.11 -13.11
N PRO A 73 -22.28 -8.70 -13.85
CA PRO A 73 -22.74 -9.47 -14.99
C PRO A 73 -21.60 -9.58 -16.00
N ARG A 74 -21.34 -10.78 -16.51
CA ARG A 74 -20.24 -11.04 -17.48
C ARG A 74 -20.45 -10.36 -18.83
N ASP A 75 -21.60 -9.69 -18.99
CA ASP A 75 -22.12 -9.23 -20.27
C ASP A 75 -22.06 -7.69 -20.35
N ALA A 76 -20.94 -7.09 -19.94
CA ALA A 76 -20.71 -5.65 -20.04
C ALA A 76 -20.61 -5.11 -21.48
N SER A 77 -20.76 -5.97 -22.49
CA SER A 77 -20.73 -5.60 -23.92
C SER A 77 -21.96 -4.81 -24.38
N ALA A 78 -23.10 -4.90 -23.68
CA ALA A 78 -24.34 -4.25 -24.11
C ALA A 78 -24.44 -2.75 -23.75
N LEU A 79 -23.50 -2.22 -22.95
CA LEU A 79 -23.52 -0.84 -22.46
C LEU A 79 -22.62 0.12 -23.26
N ASN A 80 -21.86 -0.38 -24.25
CA ASN A 80 -21.03 0.49 -25.09
C ASN A 80 -21.74 0.93 -26.38
N GLY A 81 -22.99 1.36 -26.23
CA GLY A 81 -23.73 2.06 -27.27
C GLY A 81 -23.61 3.56 -27.06
N THR A 82 -22.93 4.23 -27.99
CA THR A 82 -22.91 5.70 -28.16
C THR A 82 -21.84 6.46 -27.40
N VAL A 83 -20.57 6.40 -27.84
CA VAL A 83 -19.72 7.60 -27.95
C VAL A 83 -18.40 7.27 -28.67
N ASN A 84 -18.31 7.66 -29.94
CA ASN A 84 -17.28 8.58 -30.47
C ASN A 84 -16.97 8.29 -31.94
N GLY A 85 -17.22 9.31 -32.78
CA GLY A 85 -16.50 9.47 -34.05
C GLY A 85 -17.34 9.68 -35.29
N ASP A 86 -18.36 10.56 -35.27
CA ASP A 86 -18.78 11.19 -36.53
C ASP A 86 -19.45 12.55 -36.29
N SER A 87 -18.62 13.56 -36.05
CA SER A 87 -19.01 14.95 -36.28
C SER A 87 -18.44 15.34 -37.63
N VAL A 88 -19.21 15.16 -38.70
CA VAL A 88 -19.19 15.94 -39.96
C VAL A 88 -20.23 15.32 -40.92
N LEU A 89 -21.21 16.14 -41.30
CA LEU A 89 -22.26 15.93 -42.31
C LEU A 89 -23.54 15.16 -41.89
N GLN A 90 -24.49 15.84 -41.23
CA GLN A 90 -25.81 16.06 -41.83
C GLN A 90 -26.61 17.04 -40.96
N GLY A 91 -26.78 18.26 -41.43
CA GLY A 91 -27.56 19.28 -40.76
C GLY A 91 -28.00 20.36 -41.75
N VAL A 92 -28.96 20.01 -42.61
CA VAL A 92 -29.95 20.89 -43.27
C VAL A 92 -31.08 19.97 -43.76
N ALA A 93 -32.09 19.71 -42.91
CA ALA A 93 -33.37 20.40 -42.85
C ALA A 93 -34.26 20.14 -44.10
N GLU A 94 -35.29 19.32 -43.90
CA GLU A 94 -36.48 19.26 -44.75
C GLU A 94 -37.43 20.45 -44.43
N ASP A 95 -38.13 20.90 -45.49
CA ASP A 95 -39.38 21.68 -45.55
C ASP A 95 -39.32 23.23 -45.52
N ALA A 96 -39.25 23.82 -46.72
CA ALA A 96 -40.08 24.94 -47.22
C ALA A 96 -40.04 24.99 -48.76
#